data_AF-A0A2G4I0D3-F1
#
_entry.id   AF-A0A2G4I0D3-F1
#
_cell.length_a   1.000
_cell.length_b   1.000
_cell.length_c   1.000
_cell.angle_alpha   90.00
_cell.angle_beta   90.00
_cell.angle_gamma   90.00
#
_symmetry.space_group_name_H-M   'P 1'
#
loop_
_entity.id
_entity.type
_entity.pdbx_description
1 polymer ?
#
loop_
_entity_poly.entity_id
_entity_poly.type
_entity_poly.pdbx_seq_one_letter_code
_entity_poly.pdbx_strand_id
1 'polypeptide(L)'
;MFFNLVIPAIGIYLFVKGLMLAKTDKPINMGKALFLSLTMSLIMGLCNIAAYQHIYFNKMDIISDWRSDQYSRIENKINGDMNITEENKAKETKKMKENFELKIKPSSFGSVELMMCISTGMVVALLVFVWNYKRLTLPS
;
A
#
# COMPACT_ATOMS: atom_id res chain seq x y z
N MET A 1 7.01 -0.06 3.47
CA MET A 1 5.68 0.57 3.41
C MET A 1 5.68 1.95 2.77
N PHE A 2 6.59 2.87 3.13
CA PHE A 2 6.60 4.23 2.55
C PHE A 2 6.80 4.26 1.02
N PHE A 3 7.73 3.46 0.48
CA PHE A 3 7.95 3.37 -0.97
C PHE A 3 6.75 2.79 -1.74
N ASN A 4 6.01 1.83 -1.16
CA ASN A 4 4.77 1.30 -1.73
C ASN A 4 3.63 2.32 -1.74
N LEU A 5 3.74 3.45 -1.01
CA LEU A 5 2.74 4.51 -1.01
C LEU A 5 3.13 5.62 -1.98
N VAL A 6 4.41 6.00 -1.99
CA VAL A 6 4.94 7.08 -2.82
C VAL A 6 4.93 6.73 -4.31
N ILE A 7 5.35 5.52 -4.69
CA ILE A 7 5.44 5.11 -6.10
C ILE A 7 4.04 5.08 -6.76
N PRO A 8 3.01 4.45 -6.16
CA PRO A 8 1.67 4.50 -6.71
C PRO A 8 1.06 5.90 -6.69
N ALA A 9 1.32 6.71 -5.64
CA ALA A 9 0.83 8.08 -5.58
C ALA A 9 1.37 8.96 -6.72
N ILE A 10 2.67 8.85 -7.03
CA ILE A 10 3.30 9.56 -8.17
C ILE A 10 2.73 9.05 -9.50
N GLY A 11 2.57 7.74 -9.65
CA GLY A 11 2.00 7.14 -10.86
C GLY A 11 0.58 7.64 -11.14
N ILE A 12 -0.26 7.70 -10.11
CA ILE A 12 -1.65 8.17 -10.22
C ILE A 12 -1.69 9.68 -10.45
N TYR A 13 -0.81 10.45 -9.80
CA TYR A 13 -0.66 11.89 -10.06
C TYR A 13 -0.32 12.18 -11.52
N LEU A 14 0.70 11.50 -12.08
CA LEU A 14 1.10 11.64 -13.48
C LEU A 14 0.00 11.19 -14.44
N PHE A 15 -0.71 10.10 -14.10
CA PHE A 15 -1.82 9.59 -14.90
C PHE A 15 -2.99 10.59 -14.96
N VAL A 16 -3.42 11.13 -13.81
CA VAL A 16 -4.50 12.12 -13.75
C VAL A 16 -4.10 13.43 -14.45
N LYS A 17 -2.84 13.87 -14.28
CA LYS A 17 -2.30 15.03 -15.00
C LYS A 17 -2.24 14.79 -16.51
N GLY A 18 -1.83 13.59 -16.95
CA GLY A 18 -1.81 13.19 -18.36
C GLY A 18 -3.21 13.16 -18.98
N LEU A 19 -4.20 12.63 -18.26
CA LEU A 19 -5.60 12.63 -18.69
C LEU A 19 -6.17 14.05 -18.84
N MET A 20 -5.76 15.00 -18.01
CA MET A 20 -6.18 16.40 -18.14
C MET A 20 -5.45 17.17 -19.24
N LEU A 21 -4.22 16.76 -19.59
CA LEU A 21 -3.46 17.34 -20.70
C LEU A 21 -3.86 16.74 -22.07
N ALA A 22 -4.50 15.57 -22.08
CA ALA A 22 -5.01 14.96 -23.29
C ALA A 22 -6.12 15.86 -23.88
N LYS A 23 -5.88 16.38 -25.09
CA LYS A 23 -6.87 17.13 -25.87
C LYS A 23 -7.96 16.18 -26.37
N THR A 24 -8.85 15.75 -25.49
CA THR A 24 -10.07 15.06 -25.88
C THR A 24 -11.16 16.08 -26.20
N ASP A 25 -11.88 15.89 -27.32
CA ASP A 25 -12.93 16.78 -27.83
C ASP A 25 -14.07 17.09 -26.84
N LYS A 26 -14.15 16.34 -25.73
CA LYS A 26 -15.02 16.63 -24.59
C LYS A 26 -14.18 16.68 -23.32
N PRO A 27 -14.31 17.72 -22.46
CA PRO A 27 -13.61 17.76 -21.18
C PRO A 27 -13.98 16.52 -20.36
N ILE A 28 -12.96 15.85 -19.81
CA ILE A 28 -13.16 14.67 -18.97
C ILE A 28 -13.95 15.08 -17.73
N ASN A 29 -15.17 14.57 -17.62
CA ASN A 29 -16.04 14.84 -16.48
C ASN A 29 -15.45 14.22 -15.20
N MET A 30 -15.64 14.84 -14.04
CA MET A 30 -15.03 14.46 -12.75
C MET A 30 -15.14 12.95 -12.45
N GLY A 31 -16.32 12.37 -12.70
CA GLY A 31 -16.57 10.94 -12.50
C GLY A 31 -15.74 10.02 -13.39
N LYS A 32 -15.41 10.42 -14.63
CA LYS A 32 -14.57 9.63 -15.54
C LYS A 32 -13.11 9.63 -15.10
N ALA A 33 -12.60 10.79 -14.65
CA ALA A 33 -11.25 10.90 -14.11
C ALA A 33 -11.08 10.06 -12.83
N LEU A 34 -12.06 10.12 -11.91
CA LEU A 34 -12.12 9.27 -10.72
C LEU A 34 -12.18 7.78 -11.08
N PHE A 35 -13.05 7.38 -12.01
CA PHE A 35 -13.18 5.97 -12.40
C PHE A 35 -11.92 5.42 -13.08
N LEU A 36 -11.26 6.22 -13.93
CA LEU A 36 -9.98 5.85 -14.56
C LEU A 36 -8.84 5.78 -13.53
N SER A 37 -8.79 6.72 -12.59
CA SER A 37 -7.81 6.66 -11.50
C SER A 37 -8.01 5.44 -10.60
N LEU A 38 -9.26 5.05 -10.35
CA LEU A 38 -9.62 3.88 -9.56
C LEU A 38 -9.19 2.59 -10.26
N THR A 39 -9.50 2.45 -11.56
CA THR A 39 -9.10 1.28 -12.36
C THR A 39 -7.59 1.15 -12.47
N MET A 40 -6.86 2.26 -12.65
CA MET A 40 -5.39 2.24 -12.68
C MET A 40 -4.80 1.86 -11.31
N SER A 41 -5.37 2.37 -10.23
CA SER A 41 -4.97 2.02 -8.85
C SER A 41 -5.21 0.54 -8.55
N LEU A 42 -6.32 -0.01 -9.07
CA LEU A 42 -6.66 -1.42 -8.93
C LEU A 42 -5.65 -2.33 -9.67
N ILE A 43 -5.33 -1.98 -10.92
CA ILE A 43 -4.34 -2.73 -11.72
C ILE A 43 -2.97 -2.70 -11.04
N MET A 44 -2.55 -1.54 -10.52
CA MET A 44 -1.27 -1.41 -9.83
C MET A 44 -1.25 -2.22 -8.51
N GLY A 45 -2.34 -2.21 -7.75
CA GLY A 45 -2.49 -3.05 -6.56
C GLY A 45 -2.42 -4.55 -6.90
N LEU A 46 -3.07 -4.99 -8.00
CA LEU A 46 -3.02 -6.37 -8.46
C LEU A 46 -1.61 -6.78 -8.92
N CYS A 47 -0.88 -5.91 -9.61
CA CYS A 47 0.51 -6.15 -9.99
C CYS A 47 1.43 -6.30 -8.76
N ASN A 48 1.26 -5.47 -7.74
CA ASN A 48 2.02 -5.58 -6.49
C ASN A 48 1.70 -6.88 -5.75
N ILE A 49 0.43 -7.30 -5.73
CA ILE A 49 0.02 -8.60 -5.17
C ILE A 49 0.66 -9.75 -5.93
N ALA A 50 0.60 -9.72 -7.26
CA ALA A 50 1.17 -10.78 -8.09
C ALA A 50 2.70 -10.88 -7.92
N ALA A 51 3.40 -9.75 -7.86
CA ALA A 51 4.83 -9.71 -7.60
C ALA A 51 5.16 -10.26 -6.20
N TYR A 52 4.41 -9.85 -5.18
CA TYR A 52 4.59 -10.36 -3.82
C TYR A 52 4.28 -11.86 -3.74
N GLN A 53 3.22 -12.33 -4.38
CA GLN A 53 2.85 -13.74 -4.44
C GLN A 53 3.94 -14.56 -5.13
N HIS A 54 4.51 -14.06 -6.23
CA HIS A 54 5.62 -14.70 -6.91
C HIS A 54 6.86 -14.80 -6.02
N ILE A 55 7.24 -13.72 -5.32
CA ILE A 55 8.34 -13.76 -4.35
C ILE A 55 8.01 -14.74 -3.21
N TYR A 56 6.76 -14.76 -2.75
CA TYR A 56 6.29 -15.61 -1.67
C TYR A 56 6.44 -17.10 -1.94
N PHE A 57 6.07 -17.54 -3.14
CA PHE A 57 6.12 -18.95 -3.49
C PHE A 57 7.46 -19.38 -4.09
N ASN A 58 8.20 -18.47 -4.73
CA ASN A 58 9.35 -18.82 -5.56
C ASN A 58 10.71 -18.44 -4.95
N LYS A 59 10.73 -17.64 -3.88
CA LYS A 59 11.94 -17.19 -3.16
C LYS A 59 11.82 -17.43 -1.66
N MET A 60 11.64 -18.69 -1.30
CA MET A 60 11.46 -19.12 0.10
C MET A 60 12.63 -18.72 1.00
N ASP A 61 13.86 -18.72 0.49
CA ASP A 61 15.07 -18.34 1.25
C ASP A 61 15.03 -16.88 1.73
N ILE A 62 14.57 -15.96 0.87
CA ILE A 62 14.46 -14.53 1.20
C ILE A 62 13.43 -14.32 2.30
N ILE A 63 12.35 -15.11 2.28
CA ILE A 63 11.27 -15.01 3.26
C ILE A 63 11.63 -15.70 4.55
N SER A 64 12.37 -16.82 4.53
CA SER A 64 12.88 -17.44 5.75
C SER A 64 13.86 -16.51 6.46
N ASP A 65 14.78 -15.89 5.72
CA ASP A 65 15.74 -14.93 6.28
C ASP A 65 15.01 -13.73 6.87
N TRP A 66 14.10 -13.12 6.11
CA TRP A 66 13.31 -12.00 6.60
C TRP A 66 12.44 -12.37 7.81
N ARG A 67 11.85 -13.57 7.82
CA ARG A 67 11.04 -14.07 8.95
C ARG A 67 11.91 -14.27 10.19
N SER A 68 13.12 -14.82 10.05
CA SER A 68 14.05 -15.00 11.16
C SER A 68 14.46 -13.66 11.77
N ASP A 69 14.71 -12.65 10.93
CA ASP A 69 15.09 -11.30 11.34
C ASP A 69 13.95 -10.60 12.10
N GLN A 70 12.70 -10.80 11.66
CA GLN A 70 11.52 -10.29 12.36
C GLN A 70 11.25 -11.04 13.67
N TYR A 71 11.48 -12.35 13.74
CA TYR A 71 11.38 -13.12 14.97
C TYR A 71 12.42 -12.68 16.01
N SER A 72 13.66 -12.43 15.59
CA SER A 72 14.70 -11.89 16.48
C SER A 72 14.32 -10.51 17.04
N ARG A 73 13.75 -9.63 16.20
CA ARG A 73 13.26 -8.31 16.65
C ARG A 73 12.09 -8.42 17.64
N ILE A 74 11.16 -9.33 17.42
CA ILE A 74 10.03 -9.58 18.33
C ILE A 74 10.55 -10.08 19.68
N GLU A 75 11.47 -11.04 19.68
CA GLU A 75 12.10 -11.56 20.90
C GLU A 75 12.85 -10.47 21.65
N ASN A 76 13.66 -9.67 20.97
CA ASN A 76 14.39 -8.56 21.60
C ASN A 76 13.44 -7.51 22.20
N LYS A 77 12.32 -7.23 21.53
CA LYS A 77 11.31 -6.28 22.02
C LYS A 77 10.61 -6.78 23.30
N ILE A 78 10.22 -8.05 23.33
CA ILE A 78 9.51 -8.65 24.48
C ILE A 78 10.46 -8.89 25.65
N ASN A 79 11.70 -9.30 25.37
CA ASN A 79 12.71 -9.51 26.40
C ASN A 79 13.12 -8.20 27.07
N GLY A 80 13.19 -7.09 26.30
CA GLY A 80 13.45 -5.74 26.80
C GLY A 80 12.27 -5.07 27.50
N ASP A 81 11.06 -5.65 27.44
CA ASP A 81 9.89 -5.10 28.11
C ASP A 81 9.87 -5.53 29.58
N MET A 82 10.09 -4.56 30.48
CA MET A 82 10.13 -4.79 31.94
C MET A 82 8.75 -4.98 32.56
N ASN A 83 7.68 -4.69 31.81
CA ASN A 83 6.29 -4.84 32.29
C ASN A 83 5.73 -6.25 32.13
N ILE A 84 6.45 -7.14 31.42
CA ILE A 84 6.00 -8.51 31.15
C ILE A 84 6.76 -9.47 32.06
N THR A 85 6.01 -10.21 32.89
CA THR A 85 6.56 -11.28 33.74
C THR A 85 7.24 -12.35 32.90
N GLU A 86 8.35 -12.94 33.35
CA GLU A 86 9.11 -13.93 32.57
C GLU A 86 8.26 -15.12 32.10
N GLU A 87 7.28 -15.56 32.90
CA GLU A 87 6.31 -16.61 32.51
C GLU A 87 5.39 -16.20 31.35
N ASN A 88 5.12 -14.90 31.20
CA ASN A 88 4.23 -14.38 30.15
C ASN A 88 5.00 -13.98 28.88
N LYS A 89 6.32 -13.75 28.96
CA LYS A 89 7.16 -13.42 27.80
C LYS A 89 7.10 -14.51 26.71
N ALA A 90 7.09 -15.78 27.09
CA ALA A 90 6.98 -16.89 26.15
C ALA A 90 5.62 -16.93 25.42
N LYS A 91 4.52 -16.64 26.14
CA LYS A 91 3.15 -16.59 25.59
C LYS A 91 2.96 -15.38 24.66
N GLU A 92 3.44 -14.21 25.09
CA GLU A 92 3.45 -12.98 24.30
C GLU A 92 4.27 -13.15 23.00
N THR A 93 5.45 -13.77 23.10
CA THR A 93 6.32 -14.03 21.94
C THR A 93 5.63 -14.94 20.94
N LYS A 94 5.04 -16.05 21.41
CA LYS A 94 4.30 -16.97 20.53
C LYS A 94 3.12 -16.28 19.85
N LYS A 95 2.34 -15.49 20.59
CA LYS A 95 1.20 -14.73 20.06
C LYS A 95 1.63 -13.68 19.03
N MET A 96 2.74 -12.97 19.26
CA MET A 96 3.27 -12.00 18.29
C MET A 96 3.81 -12.69 17.03
N LYS A 97 4.46 -13.85 17.15
CA LYS A 97 4.91 -14.65 16.00
C LYS A 97 3.74 -15.18 15.17
N GLU A 98 2.69 -15.71 15.81
CA GLU A 98 1.47 -16.16 15.12
C GLU A 98 0.76 -15.00 14.41
N ASN A 99 0.65 -13.83 15.06
CA ASN A 99 0.11 -12.63 14.44
C ASN A 99 0.96 -12.15 13.25
N PHE A 100 2.27 -12.31 13.33
CA PHE A 100 3.18 -11.99 12.23
C PHE A 100 2.95 -12.93 11.05
N GLU A 101 2.91 -14.24 11.26
CA GLU A 101 2.59 -15.24 10.22
C GLU A 101 1.26 -14.96 9.53
N LEU A 102 0.22 -14.60 10.29
CA LEU A 102 -1.08 -14.23 9.72
C LEU A 102 -0.99 -12.99 8.83
N LYS A 103 -0.18 -11.99 9.19
CA LYS A 103 -0.02 -10.74 8.41
C LYS A 103 0.82 -10.90 7.15
N ILE A 104 1.76 -11.85 7.12
CA ILE A 104 2.62 -12.11 5.96
C ILE A 104 1.88 -12.83 4.84
N LYS A 105 0.82 -13.58 5.16
CA LYS A 105 0.05 -14.34 4.17
C LYS A 105 -0.29 -13.45 2.97
N PRO A 106 -0.10 -13.95 1.73
CA PRO A 106 -0.40 -13.18 0.51
C PRO A 106 -1.80 -12.59 0.48
N SER A 107 -2.78 -13.26 1.11
CA SER A 107 -4.15 -12.77 1.25
C SER A 107 -4.29 -11.56 2.17
N SER A 108 -3.59 -11.54 3.31
CA SER A 108 -3.57 -10.39 4.24
C SER A 108 -2.76 -9.24 3.66
N PHE A 109 -1.60 -9.53 3.06
CA PHE A 109 -0.80 -8.52 2.35
C PHE A 109 -1.60 -7.90 1.21
N GLY A 110 -2.28 -8.71 0.39
CA GLY A 110 -3.02 -8.21 -0.75
C GLY A 110 -4.25 -7.38 -0.37
N SER A 111 -4.96 -7.76 0.69
CA SER A 111 -6.07 -6.94 1.21
C SER A 111 -5.58 -5.55 1.67
N VAL A 112 -4.44 -5.51 2.38
CA VAL A 112 -3.85 -4.27 2.89
C VAL A 112 -3.28 -3.41 1.75
N GLU A 113 -2.59 -4.00 0.78
CA GLU A 113 -2.03 -3.30 -0.38
C GLU A 113 -3.15 -2.74 -1.28
N LEU A 114 -4.22 -3.51 -1.54
CA LEU A 114 -5.39 -3.01 -2.28
C LEU A 114 -6.05 -1.84 -1.56
N MET A 115 -6.26 -1.95 -0.25
CA MET A 115 -6.86 -0.87 0.54
C MET A 115 -5.99 0.40 0.49
N MET A 116 -4.66 0.25 0.60
CA MET A 116 -3.72 1.38 0.50
C MET A 116 -3.67 1.99 -0.90
N CYS A 117 -3.57 1.19 -1.95
CA CYS A 117 -3.51 1.68 -3.34
C CYS A 117 -4.81 2.37 -3.75
N ILE A 118 -5.97 1.80 -3.41
CA ILE A 118 -7.28 2.39 -3.72
C ILE A 118 -7.48 3.69 -2.94
N SER A 119 -7.19 3.69 -1.63
CA SER A 119 -7.34 4.87 -0.77
C SER A 119 -6.43 6.02 -1.23
N THR A 120 -5.14 5.73 -1.45
CA THR A 120 -4.16 6.71 -1.91
C THR A 120 -4.52 7.24 -3.30
N GLY A 121 -4.96 6.36 -4.21
CA GLY A 121 -5.36 6.75 -5.55
C GLY A 121 -6.57 7.67 -5.58
N MET A 122 -7.57 7.40 -4.76
CA MET A 122 -8.75 8.25 -4.61
C MET A 122 -8.40 9.63 -4.03
N VAL A 123 -7.58 9.66 -2.97
CA VAL A 123 -7.15 10.93 -2.35
C VAL A 123 -6.32 11.77 -3.32
N VAL A 124 -5.36 11.16 -4.02
CA VAL A 124 -4.53 11.87 -5.02
C VAL A 124 -5.40 12.36 -6.19
N ALA A 125 -6.31 11.54 -6.70
CA ALA A 125 -7.22 11.96 -7.78
C ALA A 125 -8.09 13.15 -7.36
N LEU A 126 -8.62 13.16 -6.13
CA LEU A 126 -9.39 14.28 -5.59
C LEU A 126 -8.54 15.54 -5.41
N LEU A 127 -7.34 15.43 -4.83
CA LEU A 127 -6.44 16.58 -4.65
C LEU A 127 -6.05 17.20 -5.98
N VAL A 128 -5.70 16.38 -6.98
CA VAL A 128 -5.31 16.85 -8.30
C VAL A 128 -6.50 17.47 -9.04
N PHE A 129 -7.71 16.92 -8.88
CA PHE A 129 -8.91 17.49 -9.45
C PHE A 129 -9.27 18.84 -8.81
N VAL A 130 -9.29 18.93 -7.47
CA VAL A 130 -9.55 20.18 -6.73
C VAL A 130 -8.53 21.25 -7.09
N TRP A 131 -7.24 20.88 -7.17
CA TRP A 131 -6.19 21.81 -7.54
C TRP A 131 -6.39 22.35 -8.96
N ASN A 132 -6.68 21.50 -9.94
CA ASN A 132 -6.93 21.96 -11.31
C ASN A 132 -8.24 22.75 -11.44
N TYR A 133 -9.30 22.39 -10.73
CA TYR A 133 -10.54 23.16 -10.70
C TYR A 133 -10.33 24.56 -10.11
N LYS A 134 -9.58 24.68 -9.01
CA LYS A 134 -9.20 25.97 -8.42
C LYS A 134 -8.35 26.82 -9.37
N ARG A 135 -7.51 26.18 -10.19
CA ARG A 135 -6.68 26.84 -11.21
C ARG A 135 -7.48 27.32 -12.43
N LEU A 136 -8.61 26.67 -12.74
CA LEU A 136 -9.53 27.04 -13.82
C LEU A 136 -10.56 28.09 -13.39
N THR A 137 -10.82 28.26 -12.10
CA THR A 137 -11.85 29.18 -11.55
C THR A 137 -11.30 30.49 -10.97
N LEU A 138 -9.99 30.59 -10.73
CA LEU A 138 -9.36 31.86 -10.37
C LEU A 138 -8.97 32.61 -11.66
N PRO A 139 -9.54 33.81 -11.93
CA PRO A 139 -9.04 34.66 -12.99
C PRO A 139 -7.64 35.13 -12.61
N SER A 140 -6.69 34.96 -13.53
CA SER A 140 -5.41 35.68 -13.52
C SER A 140 -5.65 37.18 -13.65
#